data_AF-A0AAU7P335-F1
#
_entry.id   AF-A0AAU7P335-F1
#
_cell.length_a   1.000
_cell.length_b   1.000
_cell.length_c   1.000
_cell.angle_alpha   90.00
_cell.angle_beta   90.00
_cell.angle_gamma   90.00
#
_symmetry.space_group_name_H-M   'P 1'
#
loop_
_entity.id
_entity.type
_entity.pdbx_description
1 polymer ?
#
loop_
_entity_poly.entity_id
_entity_poly.type
_entity_poly.pdbx_seq_one_letter_code
_entity_poly.pdbx_strand_id
1 'polypeptide(L)'
;MSVDEVLDAVKRDQNTESVAARFADQGIRPVMTMGRQRIVIGTDFARCHLCVDLIPEVGGTPGQIVFLDSEHAVALLLAPSMSEFAQEFESDLAEGRYTLAADALEDGVQWLHATHEIDVCNWYSSPTWAYVGRLVGEVS
;
A
#
# COMPACT_ATOMS: atom_id res chain seq x y z
N MET A 1 -6.60 -14.84 -23.26
CA MET A 1 -7.28 -13.88 -22.38
C MET A 1 -7.78 -12.74 -23.25
N SER A 2 -9.09 -12.57 -23.37
CA SER A 2 -9.68 -11.51 -24.19
C SER A 2 -9.70 -10.18 -23.43
N VAL A 3 -9.81 -9.07 -24.15
CA VAL A 3 -9.99 -7.74 -23.54
C VAL A 3 -11.24 -7.70 -22.66
N ASP A 4 -12.30 -8.42 -23.06
CA ASP A 4 -13.54 -8.50 -22.28
C ASP A 4 -13.36 -9.28 -20.98
N GLU A 5 -12.56 -10.35 -20.99
CA GLU A 5 -12.23 -11.10 -19.76
C GLU A 5 -11.42 -10.25 -18.77
N VAL A 6 -10.50 -9.41 -19.28
CA VAL A 6 -9.73 -8.46 -18.46
C VAL A 6 -10.64 -7.37 -17.91
N LEU A 7 -11.51 -6.79 -18.74
CA LEU A 7 -12.45 -5.75 -18.31
C LEU A 7 -13.46 -6.27 -17.29
N ASP A 8 -13.92 -7.52 -17.41
CA ASP A 8 -14.84 -8.13 -16.47
C ASP A 8 -14.16 -8.57 -15.17
N ALA A 9 -12.86 -8.89 -15.19
CA ALA A 9 -12.06 -9.05 -13.98
C ALA A 9 -11.90 -7.70 -13.26
N VAL A 10 -11.54 -6.63 -14.00
CA VAL A 10 -11.42 -5.27 -13.45
C VAL A 10 -12.76 -4.77 -12.88
N LYS A 11 -13.89 -5.04 -13.54
CA LYS A 11 -15.23 -4.68 -13.02
C LYS A 11 -15.63 -5.48 -11.78
N ARG A 12 -15.23 -6.75 -11.68
CA ARG A 12 -15.48 -7.59 -10.49
C ARG A 12 -14.60 -7.17 -9.31
N ASP A 13 -13.39 -6.72 -9.58
CA ASP A 13 -12.48 -6.17 -8.57
C ASP A 13 -12.93 -4.79 -8.08
N GLN A 14 -13.71 -4.07 -8.89
CA GLN A 14 -14.46 -2.88 -8.51
C GLN A 14 -15.73 -3.17 -7.68
N ASN A 15 -15.92 -4.39 -7.15
CA ASN A 15 -17.03 -4.65 -6.22
C ASN A 15 -16.75 -3.93 -4.88
N THR A 16 -17.16 -2.67 -4.86
CA THR A 16 -16.94 -1.63 -3.85
C THR A 16 -17.83 -1.83 -2.61
N GLU A 17 -17.68 -2.93 -1.88
CA GLU A 17 -18.11 -2.89 -0.49
C GLU A 17 -17.06 -2.10 0.29
N SER A 18 -17.47 -0.92 0.75
CA SER A 18 -16.68 -0.07 1.63
C SER A 18 -16.44 -0.81 2.94
N VAL A 19 -15.21 -1.27 3.17
CA VAL A 19 -14.80 -1.81 4.47
C VAL A 19 -14.33 -0.65 5.34
N ALA A 20 -14.91 -0.49 6.54
CA ALA A 20 -14.44 0.51 7.49
C ALA A 20 -13.01 0.17 7.94
N ALA A 21 -12.14 1.16 7.97
CA ALA A 21 -10.79 0.99 8.49
C ALA A 21 -10.84 0.85 10.02
N ARG A 22 -10.12 -0.12 10.58
CA ARG A 22 -9.79 -0.15 12.02
C ARG A 22 -8.81 0.96 12.37
N PHE A 23 -7.95 1.31 11.43
CA PHE A 23 -7.02 2.43 11.53
C PHE A 23 -6.80 3.10 10.18
N ALA A 24 -6.73 4.43 10.19
CA ALA A 24 -6.28 5.23 9.07
C ALA A 24 -5.40 6.36 9.59
N ASP A 25 -4.25 6.60 8.95
CA ASP A 25 -3.45 7.79 9.22
C ASP A 25 -4.27 9.06 8.93
N GLN A 26 -3.90 10.15 9.62
CA GLN A 26 -4.56 11.44 9.39
C GLN A 26 -4.51 11.86 7.92
N GLY A 27 -5.64 12.37 7.43
CA GLY A 27 -5.76 12.79 6.04
C GLY A 27 -6.21 11.68 5.09
N ILE A 28 -6.33 10.44 5.57
CA ILE A 28 -6.93 9.33 4.83
C ILE A 28 -8.35 9.07 5.35
N ARG A 29 -9.33 8.99 4.45
CA ARG A 29 -10.68 8.58 4.86
C ARG A 29 -10.63 7.17 5.48
N PRO A 30 -11.29 6.93 6.63
CA PRO A 30 -11.26 5.66 7.36
C PRO A 30 -12.15 4.59 6.71
N VAL A 31 -12.04 4.45 5.40
CA VAL A 31 -12.77 3.52 4.57
C VAL A 31 -11.84 2.99 3.48
N MET A 32 -11.91 1.69 3.24
CA MET A 32 -11.18 1.00 2.19
C MET A 32 -12.05 1.02 0.94
N THR A 33 -11.88 2.04 0.11
CA THR A 33 -12.50 2.10 -1.21
C THR A 33 -11.45 1.97 -2.30
N MET A 34 -11.83 1.31 -3.40
CA MET A 34 -11.01 1.14 -4.60
C MET A 34 -11.69 1.79 -5.81
N GLY A 35 -10.99 1.83 -6.95
CA GLY A 35 -11.56 2.29 -8.22
C GLY A 35 -11.40 3.80 -8.45
N ARG A 36 -12.47 4.51 -8.80
CA ARG A 36 -12.39 5.95 -9.20
C ARG A 36 -11.90 6.88 -8.09
N GLN A 37 -11.90 6.41 -6.86
CA GLN A 37 -11.49 7.15 -5.67
C GLN A 37 -10.02 6.93 -5.33
N ARG A 38 -9.50 5.73 -5.60
CA ARG A 38 -8.12 5.33 -5.34
C ARG A 38 -7.60 4.49 -6.48
N ILE A 39 -6.56 4.98 -7.14
CA ILE A 39 -5.93 4.28 -8.26
C ILE A 39 -4.89 3.33 -7.69
N VAL A 40 -5.11 2.02 -7.86
CA VAL A 40 -4.14 0.99 -7.48
C VAL A 40 -2.93 1.07 -8.42
N ILE A 41 -1.74 1.16 -7.84
CA ILE A 41 -0.45 1.22 -8.54
C ILE A 41 0.50 0.09 -8.13
N GLY A 42 0.15 -0.68 -7.10
CA GLY A 42 0.87 -1.88 -6.68
C GLY A 42 -0.02 -2.78 -5.82
N THR A 43 0.25 -4.08 -5.83
CA THR A 43 -0.50 -5.08 -5.05
C THR A 43 0.39 -6.27 -4.71
N ASP A 44 0.11 -6.94 -3.61
CA ASP A 44 0.62 -8.28 -3.27
C ASP A 44 -0.15 -9.40 -3.99
N PHE A 45 -1.07 -9.05 -4.90
CA PHE A 45 -2.04 -9.92 -5.56
C PHE A 45 -3.04 -10.58 -4.59
N ALA A 46 -3.17 -10.05 -3.38
CA ALA A 46 -4.05 -10.54 -2.35
C ALA A 46 -4.77 -9.39 -1.62
N ARG A 47 -4.29 -9.00 -0.44
CA ARG A 47 -5.05 -8.15 0.50
C ARG A 47 -4.45 -6.76 0.65
N CYS A 48 -3.26 -6.54 0.13
CA CYS A 48 -2.53 -5.29 0.25
C CYS A 48 -2.51 -4.53 -1.08
N HIS A 49 -2.74 -3.23 -1.01
CA HIS A 49 -2.77 -2.34 -2.17
C HIS A 49 -1.98 -1.08 -1.89
N LEU A 50 -1.12 -0.73 -2.84
CA LEU A 50 -0.51 0.60 -2.93
C LEU A 50 -1.35 1.45 -3.87
N CYS A 51 -1.80 2.61 -3.40
CA CYS A 51 -2.78 3.42 -4.08
C CYS A 51 -2.39 4.90 -4.15
N VAL A 52 -2.80 5.57 -5.22
CA VAL A 52 -2.91 7.03 -5.27
C VAL A 52 -4.31 7.41 -4.79
N ASP A 53 -4.40 8.16 -3.70
CA ASP A 53 -5.67 8.60 -3.11
C ASP A 53 -6.13 9.94 -3.69
N LEU A 54 -7.26 9.92 -4.41
CA LEU A 54 -7.82 11.10 -5.07
C LEU A 54 -8.87 11.83 -4.21
N ILE A 55 -9.26 11.23 -3.09
CA ILE A 55 -10.32 11.75 -2.22
C ILE A 55 -9.91 11.70 -0.75
N PRO A 56 -8.81 12.37 -0.37
CA PRO A 56 -8.42 12.45 1.04
C PRO A 56 -9.54 13.07 1.90
N GLU A 57 -9.38 12.95 3.21
CA GLU A 57 -10.16 13.75 4.17
C GLU A 57 -9.45 15.06 4.52
N VAL A 58 -10.01 15.80 5.48
CA VAL A 58 -9.41 17.04 5.98
C VAL A 58 -8.01 16.74 6.52
N GLY A 59 -7.00 17.47 6.04
CA GLY A 59 -5.60 17.29 6.42
C GLY A 59 -4.79 16.42 5.46
N GLY A 60 -5.42 15.73 4.51
CA GLY A 60 -4.73 14.97 3.45
C GLY A 60 -4.51 15.76 2.17
N THR A 61 -3.70 15.21 1.27
CA THR A 61 -3.36 15.83 -0.02
C THR A 61 -3.91 14.98 -1.18
N PRO A 62 -4.68 15.56 -2.12
CA PRO A 62 -5.12 14.81 -3.30
C PRO A 62 -3.91 14.35 -4.12
N GLY A 63 -3.83 13.05 -4.39
CA GLY A 63 -2.67 12.43 -5.01
C GLY A 63 -1.65 11.85 -4.03
N GLN A 64 -1.93 11.86 -2.72
CA GLN A 64 -1.11 11.18 -1.72
C GLN A 64 -1.05 9.67 -1.98
N ILE A 65 0.07 9.07 -1.60
CA ILE A 65 0.33 7.64 -1.73
C ILE A 65 -0.05 6.96 -0.43
N VAL A 66 -0.97 6.00 -0.51
CA VAL A 66 -1.47 5.27 0.64
C VAL A 66 -1.29 3.77 0.44
N PHE A 67 -0.99 3.09 1.53
CA PHE A 67 -1.01 1.63 1.59
C PHE A 67 -2.29 1.19 2.30
N LEU A 68 -2.99 0.23 1.71
CA LEU A 68 -4.23 -0.32 2.24
C LEU A 68 -4.04 -1.80 2.49
N ASP A 69 -4.25 -2.20 3.74
CA ASP A 69 -4.24 -3.58 4.18
C ASP A 69 -5.68 -3.96 4.55
N SER A 70 -6.32 -4.72 3.67
CA SER A 70 -7.70 -5.15 3.88
C SER A 70 -7.84 -6.30 4.88
N GLU A 71 -6.76 -7.03 5.19
CA GLU A 71 -6.76 -8.09 6.20
C GLU A 71 -6.85 -7.50 7.60
N HIS A 72 -6.02 -6.50 7.85
CA HIS A 72 -5.96 -5.82 9.14
C HIS A 72 -6.85 -4.57 9.20
N ALA A 73 -7.48 -4.20 8.08
CA ALA A 73 -8.27 -2.99 7.91
C ALA A 73 -7.49 -1.72 8.28
N VAL A 74 -6.27 -1.60 7.77
CA VAL A 74 -5.31 -0.52 8.07
C VAL A 74 -5.02 0.30 6.82
N ALA A 75 -5.03 1.62 6.93
CA ALA A 75 -4.61 2.54 5.88
C ALA A 75 -3.46 3.41 6.37
N LEU A 76 -2.33 3.35 5.67
CA LEU A 76 -1.11 4.08 6.02
C LEU A 76 -0.82 5.15 4.98
N LEU A 77 -0.43 6.33 5.44
CA LEU A 77 0.07 7.39 4.56
C LEU A 77 1.56 7.14 4.33
N LEU A 78 1.95 6.91 3.08
CA LEU A 78 3.35 6.67 2.74
C LEU A 78 4.05 7.96 2.29
N ALA A 79 3.39 8.75 1.45
CA ALA A 79 3.92 10.02 0.98
C ALA A 79 2.79 10.96 0.57
N PRO A 80 2.97 12.28 0.63
CA PRO A 80 1.94 13.23 0.22
C PRO A 80 1.82 13.35 -1.31
N SER A 81 2.77 12.81 -2.08
CA SER A 81 2.75 12.79 -3.54
C SER A 81 3.56 11.63 -4.13
N MET A 82 3.29 11.28 -5.39
CA MET A 82 4.09 10.29 -6.14
C MET A 82 5.56 10.72 -6.30
N SER A 83 5.81 12.03 -6.45
CA SER A 83 7.18 12.54 -6.62
C SER A 83 8.00 12.36 -5.35
N GLU A 84 7.41 12.62 -4.19
CA GLU A 84 8.07 12.38 -2.89
C GLU A 84 8.27 10.88 -2.64
N PHE A 85 7.25 10.06 -2.92
CA PHE A 85 7.36 8.60 -2.81
C PHE A 85 8.52 8.03 -3.65
N ALA A 86 8.65 8.49 -4.90
CA ALA A 86 9.74 8.05 -5.79
C ALA A 86 11.10 8.53 -5.29
N GLN A 87 11.21 9.76 -4.77
CA GLN A 87 12.44 10.30 -4.21
C GLN A 87 12.89 9.54 -2.96
N GLU A 88 11.96 9.18 -2.07
CA GLU A 88 12.24 8.36 -0.90
C GLU A 88 12.74 6.97 -1.31
N PHE A 89 12.06 6.33 -2.27
CA PHE A 89 12.49 5.05 -2.81
C PHE A 89 13.91 5.11 -3.42
N GLU A 90 14.22 6.16 -4.20
CA GLU A 90 15.57 6.37 -4.74
C GLU A 90 16.63 6.53 -3.63
N SER A 91 16.30 7.26 -2.56
CA SER A 91 17.19 7.42 -1.41
C SER A 91 17.42 6.11 -0.68
N ASP A 92 16.35 5.37 -0.38
CA ASP A 92 16.41 4.08 0.30
C ASP A 92 17.19 3.03 -0.53
N LEU A 93 17.05 3.04 -1.86
CA LEU A 93 17.88 2.24 -2.78
C LEU A 93 19.36 2.60 -2.64
N ALA A 94 19.71 3.89 -2.68
CA ALA A 94 21.09 4.37 -2.61
C ALA A 94 21.74 4.07 -1.25
N GLU A 95 20.94 4.02 -0.18
CA GLU A 95 21.35 3.66 1.18
C GLU A 95 21.43 2.14 1.41
N GLY A 96 21.10 1.32 0.41
CA GLY A 96 21.16 -0.14 0.50
C GLY A 96 20.03 -0.73 1.35
N ARG A 97 18.92 -0.02 1.50
CA ARG A 97 17.72 -0.50 2.22
C ARG A 97 16.84 -1.41 1.36
N TYR A 98 17.25 -1.66 0.12
CA TYR A 98 16.70 -2.70 -0.73
C TYR A 98 17.80 -3.63 -1.23
N THR A 99 17.49 -4.93 -1.29
CA THR A 99 18.38 -5.96 -1.83
C THR A 99 17.64 -6.83 -2.83
N LEU A 100 18.35 -7.39 -3.81
CA LEU A 100 17.75 -8.36 -4.73
C LEU A 100 17.29 -9.61 -3.97
N ALA A 101 16.07 -10.05 -4.25
CA ALA A 101 15.54 -11.32 -3.78
C ALA A 101 16.27 -12.48 -4.47
N ALA A 102 16.98 -13.28 -3.69
CA ALA A 102 17.87 -14.32 -4.22
C ALA A 102 17.08 -15.45 -4.91
N ASP A 103 15.93 -15.81 -4.34
CA ASP A 103 14.97 -16.75 -4.90
C ASP A 103 14.36 -16.24 -6.22
N ALA A 104 14.00 -14.97 -6.28
CA ALA A 104 13.49 -14.38 -7.52
C ALA A 104 14.56 -14.33 -8.62
N LEU A 105 15.82 -14.13 -8.25
CA LEU A 105 16.93 -14.10 -9.20
C LEU A 105 17.16 -15.49 -9.84
N GLU A 106 16.94 -16.57 -9.10
CA GLU A 106 16.97 -17.94 -9.62
C GLU A 106 15.93 -18.16 -10.72
N ASP A 107 14.78 -17.48 -10.61
CA ASP A 107 13.71 -17.47 -11.61
C ASP A 107 13.92 -16.42 -12.73
N GLY A 108 15.06 -15.72 -12.72
CA GLY A 108 15.39 -14.69 -13.70
C GLY A 108 14.65 -13.37 -13.50
N VAL A 109 14.07 -13.14 -12.32
CA VAL A 109 13.30 -11.95 -12.00
C VAL A 109 14.01 -11.09 -10.95
N GLN A 110 13.96 -9.77 -11.11
CA GLN A 110 14.71 -8.83 -10.27
C GLN A 110 13.80 -8.16 -9.23
N TRP A 111 13.18 -8.96 -8.36
CA TRP A 111 12.40 -8.42 -7.25
C TRP A 111 13.33 -7.88 -6.17
N LEU A 112 12.85 -6.87 -5.45
CA LEU A 112 13.56 -6.25 -4.34
C LEU A 112 12.91 -6.64 -3.01
N HIS A 113 13.72 -6.94 -2.02
CA HIS A 113 13.34 -6.97 -0.61
C HIS A 113 13.75 -5.67 0.05
N ALA A 114 12.80 -5.03 0.72
CA ALA A 114 13.06 -3.88 1.59
C ALA A 114 13.63 -4.35 2.94
N THR A 115 14.38 -3.50 3.64
CA THR A 115 14.72 -3.79 5.05
C THR A 115 13.47 -3.76 5.91
N HIS A 116 13.55 -4.43 7.06
CA HIS A 116 12.44 -4.59 7.99
C HIS A 116 11.77 -3.27 8.40
N GLU A 117 12.53 -2.17 8.47
CA GLU A 117 12.02 -0.86 8.85
C GLU A 117 11.09 -0.26 7.80
N ILE A 118 11.31 -0.53 6.51
CA ILE A 118 10.55 0.09 5.40
C ILE A 118 9.69 -0.91 4.62
N ASP A 119 9.68 -2.17 5.05
CA ASP A 119 8.81 -3.19 4.49
C ASP A 119 7.35 -2.97 4.93
N VAL A 120 6.64 -2.16 4.15
CA VAL A 120 5.24 -1.81 4.42
C VAL A 120 4.31 -3.01 4.39
N CYS A 121 4.61 -4.07 3.62
CA CYS A 121 3.81 -5.30 3.63
C CYS A 121 3.88 -6.02 4.99
N ASN A 122 4.96 -5.78 5.75
CA ASN A 122 5.16 -6.30 7.09
C ASN A 122 5.09 -5.19 8.16
N TRP A 123 4.29 -4.14 7.91
CA TRP A 123 4.15 -2.95 8.77
C TRP A 123 3.89 -3.29 10.24
N TYR A 124 3.13 -4.35 10.52
CA TYR A 124 2.75 -4.77 11.88
C TYR A 124 3.96 -5.19 12.73
N SER A 125 5.06 -5.60 12.09
CA SER A 125 6.31 -5.94 12.75
C SER A 125 7.34 -4.81 12.68
N SER A 126 7.16 -3.83 11.80
CA SER A 126 8.13 -2.77 11.53
C SER A 126 8.14 -1.69 12.64
N PRO A 127 9.33 -1.21 13.05
CA PRO A 127 9.43 -0.11 14.00
C PRO A 127 8.82 1.20 13.46
N THR A 128 8.80 1.42 12.14
CA THR A 128 8.27 2.63 11.51
C THR A 128 6.78 2.80 11.79
N TRP A 129 6.01 1.70 11.71
CA TRP A 129 4.56 1.71 11.90
C TRP A 129 4.12 1.14 13.26
N ALA A 130 5.05 1.03 14.23
CA ALA A 130 4.75 0.52 15.58
C ALA A 130 3.65 1.32 16.32
N TYR A 131 3.36 2.56 15.89
CA TYR A 131 2.25 3.35 16.42
C TYR A 131 0.88 2.79 16.08
N VAL A 132 0.73 2.08 14.96
CA VAL A 132 -0.53 1.47 14.51
C VAL A 132 -0.93 0.35 15.45
N GLY A 133 0.01 -0.56 15.78
CA GLY A 133 -0.23 -1.67 16.69
C GLY A 133 -0.69 -1.23 18.09
N ARG A 134 -0.20 -0.09 18.57
CA ARG A 134 -0.65 0.51 19.86
C ARG A 134 -2.11 0.98 19.82
N LEU A 135 -2.63 1.37 18.65
CA LEU A 135 -3.97 1.92 18.49
C LEU A 135 -5.01 0.87 18.10
N VAL A 136 -4.61 -0.16 17.37
CA VAL A 136 -5.51 -1.22 16.87
C VAL A 136 -5.69 -2.37 17.89
N GLY A 137 -4.89 -2.38 18.97
CA GLY A 137 -4.68 -3.54 19.85
C GLY A 137 -3.73 -4.52 19.18
N GLU A 138 -2.89 -5.22 19.97
CA GLU A 138 -1.92 -6.18 19.41
C GLU A 138 -2.62 -7.11 18.41
N VAL A 139 -2.15 -7.03 17.16
CA VAL A 139 -2.57 -7.94 16.09
C VAL A 139 -1.88 -9.26 16.38
N SER A 140 -2.53 -10.09 17.19
CA SER A 140 -2.09 -11.42 17.60
C SER A 140 -2.49 -12.48 16.58
#